data_AF-A0A946QRA9-F1
#
_entry.id   AF-A0A946QRA9-F1
#
_cell.length_a   1.000
_cell.length_b   1.000
_cell.length_c   1.000
_cell.angle_alpha   90.00
_cell.angle_beta   90.00
_cell.angle_gamma   90.00
#
_symmetry.space_group_name_H-M   'P 1'
#
loop_
_entity.id
_entity.type
_entity.pdbx_description
1 polymer ?
#
loop_
_entity_poly.entity_id
_entity_poly.type
_entity_poly.pdbx_seq_one_letter_code
_entity_poly.pdbx_strand_id
1 'polypeptide(L)' 'MFEQIETDEDYRKALKRFLDICKAPRNVNEEIELNLLVILMEKYERENCSYN' A
#
# COMPACT_ATOMS: atom_id res chain seq x y z
N MET A 1 7.49 5.23 6.12
CA MET A 1 6.98 5.33 4.75
C MET A 1 7.48 4.10 4.01
N PHE A 2 6.61 3.35 3.34
CA PHE A 2 7.04 2.16 2.58
C PHE A 2 7.77 2.61 1.32
N GLU A 3 8.95 2.07 1.08
CA GLU A 3 9.72 2.33 -0.15
C GLU A 3 9.52 1.20 -1.17
N GLN A 4 9.22 -0.02 -0.70
CA GLN A 4 8.94 -1.20 -1.52
C GLN A 4 8.12 -2.23 -0.73
N ILE A 5 7.46 -3.14 -1.45
CA ILE A 5 6.75 -4.32 -0.92
C ILE A 5 7.35 -5.54 -1.60
N GLU A 6 8.04 -6.41 -0.84
CA GLU A 6 8.71 -7.60 -1.37
C GLU A 6 8.10 -8.91 -0.87
N THR A 7 7.42 -8.88 0.28
CA THR A 7 6.85 -10.05 0.92
C THR A 7 5.36 -9.91 1.19
N ASP A 8 4.67 -11.03 1.37
CA ASP A 8 3.27 -11.06 1.82
C ASP A 8 3.08 -10.34 3.16
N GLU A 9 4.08 -10.37 4.04
CA GLU A 9 4.01 -9.66 5.32
C GLU A 9 4.07 -8.15 5.11
N ASP A 10 4.93 -7.66 4.22
CA ASP A 10 5.00 -6.25 3.86
C ASP A 10 3.70 -5.78 3.21
N TYR A 11 3.14 -6.61 2.33
CA TYR A 11 1.86 -6.33 1.69
C TYR A 11 0.74 -6.19 2.73
N ARG A 12 0.67 -7.10 3.72
CA ARG A 12 -0.31 -7.02 4.81
C ARG A 12 -0.14 -5.75 5.66
N LYS A 13 1.11 -5.35 5.94
CA LYS A 13 1.40 -4.11 6.69
C LYS A 13 1.02 -2.87 5.88
N ALA A 14 1.33 -2.85 4.58
CA ALA A 14 0.95 -1.77 3.66
C ALA A 14 -0.57 -1.65 3.54
N LEU A 15 -1.28 -2.76 3.38
CA LEU A 15 -2.74 -2.83 3.36
C LEU A 15 -3.34 -2.31 4.68
N LYS A 16 -2.80 -2.71 5.83
CA LYS A 16 -3.25 -2.19 7.13
C LYS A 16 -3.10 -0.67 7.18
N ARG A 17 -1.94 -0.13 6.76
CA ARG A 17 -1.71 1.32 6.73
C ARG A 17 -2.67 2.05 5.79
N PHE A 18 -2.89 1.49 4.59
CA PHE A 18 -3.87 2.00 3.63
C PHE A 18 -5.27 2.09 4.26
N LEU A 19 -5.72 1.03 4.95
CA LEU A 19 -7.01 1.02 5.63
C LEU A 19 -7.08 2.02 6.79
N ASP A 20 -6.00 2.16 7.56
CA ASP A 20 -5.92 3.12 8.66
C ASP A 20 -6.04 4.57 8.14
N ILE A 21 -5.36 4.91 7.04
CA ILE A 21 -5.47 6.22 6.36
C ILE A 21 -6.88 6.45 5.79
N CYS A 22 -7.53 5.42 5.24
CA CYS A 22 -8.89 5.55 4.71
C CYS A 22 -9.95 5.82 5.77
N LYS A 23 -9.71 5.42 7.02
CA LYS A 23 -10.67 5.53 8.13
C LYS A 23 -10.60 6.87 8.89
N ALA A 24 -9.60 7.70 8.63
CA ALA A 24 -9.40 8.97 9.31
C ALA A 24 -9.52 10.16 8.35
N PRO A 25 -9.88 11.36 8.84
CA PRO A 25 -9.70 12.60 8.08
C PRO A 25 -8.23 12.73 7.67
N ARG A 26 -7.98 12.91 6.37
CA ARG A 26 -6.64 12.93 5.81
C ARG A 26 -6.06 14.35 5.76
N ASN A 27 -4.78 14.46 6.08
CA ASN A 27 -3.98 15.63 5.69
C ASN A 27 -3.23 15.37 4.37
N VAL A 28 -2.60 16.41 3.82
CA VAL A 28 -1.88 16.34 2.53
C VAL A 28 -0.79 15.25 2.51
N ASN A 29 -0.10 15.03 3.62
CA ASN A 29 0.93 13.97 3.69
C ASN A 29 0.31 12.58 3.66
N GLU A 30 -0.86 12.39 4.28
CA GLU A 30 -1.60 11.13 4.26
C GLU A 30 -2.19 10.85 2.88
N GLU A 31 -2.56 11.88 2.11
CA GLU A 31 -2.97 11.72 0.71
C GLU A 31 -1.79 11.28 -0.19
N ILE A 32 -0.61 11.86 0.01
CA ILE A 32 0.61 11.44 -0.70
C ILE A 32 0.97 10.00 -0.33
N GLU A 33 0.94 9.66 0.96
CA GLU A 33 1.21 8.31 1.44
C GLU A 33 0.20 7.29 0.88
N LEU A 34 -1.09 7.64 0.82
CA LEU A 34 -2.13 6.79 0.24
C LEU A 34 -1.84 6.48 -1.24
N ASN A 35 -1.50 7.49 -2.03
CA ASN A 35 -1.16 7.30 -3.44
C ASN A 35 0.07 6.40 -3.62
N LEU A 36 1.09 6.59 -2.79
CA LEU A 36 2.29 5.74 -2.82
C LEU A 36 1.96 4.28 -2.46
N LEU A 37 1.14 4.06 -1.43
CA LEU A 37 0.73 2.71 -1.02
C LEU A 37 -0.01 1.98 -2.14
N VAL A 38 -0.92 2.66 -2.85
CA VAL A 38 -1.64 2.08 -4.00
C VAL A 38 -0.66 1.61 -5.08
N ILE A 39 0.28 2.48 -5.48
CA ILE A 39 1.28 2.15 -6.52
C ILE A 39 2.13 0.92 -6.11
N LEU A 40 2.58 0.88 -4.86
CA LEU A 40 3.41 -0.22 -4.36
C LEU A 40 2.64 -1.53 -4.28
N MET A 41 1.39 -1.50 -3.82
CA MET A 41 0.53 -2.67 -3.71
C MET A 41 0.16 -3.22 -5.09
N GLU A 42 -0.23 -2.36 -6.04
CA GLU A 42 -0.51 -2.77 -7.43
C GLU A 42 0.71 -3.39 -8.11
N LYS A 43 1.91 -2.85 -7.88
CA LYS A 43 3.16 -3.42 -8.39
C LYS A 43 3.37 -4.83 -7.84
N TYR A 44 3.26 -5.00 -6.52
CA TYR A 44 3.41 -6.30 -5.87
C TYR A 44 2.40 -7.33 -6.41
N GLU A 45 1.13 -6.94 -6.51
CA GLU A 45 0.07 -7.80 -7.04
C GLU A 45 0.31 -8.19 -8.50
N ARG A 46 0.77 -7.26 -9.33
CA ARG A 46 1.11 -7.57 -10.73
C ARG A 46 2.24 -8.58 -10.82
N GLU A 47 3.25 -8.47 -9.97
CA GLU A 47 4.42 -9.33 -10.00
C GLU A 47 4.14 -10.73 -9.41
N ASN A 48 3.25 -10.83 -8.42
CA ASN A 48 3.08 -12.05 -7.62
C ASN A 48 1.70 -12.72 -7.75
N CYS A 49 0.66 -11.99 -8.18
CA CYS A 49 -0.72 -12.47 -8.23
C CYS A 49 -1.31 -12.55 -9.66
N SER A 50 -0.57 -12.11 -10.69
CA SER A 50 -1.05 -12.09 -12.09
C SER A 50 -1.07 -13.45 -12.78
N TYR A 51 -0.53 -14.50 -12.14
CA TYR A 51 -0.57 -15.88 -12.62
C TYR A 51 -1.59 -16.69 -11.80
N ASN A 52 -2.88 -16.52 -12.09
CA ASN A 52 -3.95 -17.43 -11.69
C ASN A 52 -4.96 -17.58 -12.82
#